data_AF-A0A1T2KV31-F1
#
_entry.id   AF-A0A1T2KV31-F1
#
_cell.length_a   1.000
_cell.length_b   1.000
_cell.length_c   1.000
_cell.angle_alpha   90.00
_cell.angle_beta   90.00
_cell.angle_gamma   90.00
#
_symmetry.space_group_name_H-M   'P 1'
#
loop_
_entity.id
_entity.type
_entity.pdbx_description
1 polymer ?
#
loop_
_entity_poly.entity_id
_entity_poly.type
_entity_poly.pdbx_seq_one_letter_code
_entity_poly.pdbx_strand_id
1 'polypeptide(L)'
;MAGKDEIQSSLDLDGMTIVAVSQDVHFADLKEIVRRFDIDVRFFEVDNYEAVLAWVSDGPADAGLVNRSLDKSLLSDFSVSKSSVIFNPAEIRIALSPLNDQLENAKRIQRIDYHITRLKADRGSIYYKLQERWFGNDNTAELPSWVLGVFGFILVITLFLLIGFVVLKRQVERQTAKIRQLNERFRAFMKHLPGIAYMKNSDGRFIFVNSTWERTNQLTERDVVGKMPADIWPDRKVDAFQYEEQHALDQQKLIETIKSQPWDERYWQLFCFPVEDAAGDEKMLGAIELDVTDQKRIENEMTALQRQQQLLLESAGDGIFGLSGVGRCTFINSSALSVLGYERDEVIGSRLHDLIQHSRIDGVSYPEQQSPIYHAYREGKSSRVGGEVFWHAEGRPVAVEYSAYPIADKDYSGAVVVFREQKK
;
A
#
# COMPACT_ATOMS: atom_id res chain seq x y z
N MET A 1 72.49 -11.27 -20.62
CA MET A 1 72.48 -11.27 -19.14
C MET A 1 71.60 -10.14 -18.64
N ALA A 2 71.09 -10.27 -17.42
CA ALA A 2 70.54 -9.19 -16.61
C ALA A 2 71.47 -9.00 -15.39
N GLY A 3 71.84 -7.78 -15.03
CA GLY A 3 72.71 -7.49 -13.88
C GLY A 3 72.14 -6.37 -13.02
N LYS A 4 72.65 -6.22 -11.80
CA LYS A 4 72.32 -5.06 -10.95
C LYS A 4 72.86 -3.77 -11.56
N ASP A 5 74.08 -3.82 -12.09
CA ASP A 5 74.76 -2.74 -12.79
C ASP A 5 74.88 -3.01 -14.31
N GLU A 6 75.24 -1.97 -15.08
CA GLU A 6 75.42 -2.06 -16.52
C GLU A 6 76.74 -2.78 -16.87
N ILE A 7 76.66 -4.11 -17.09
CA ILE A 7 77.79 -4.93 -17.55
C ILE A 7 77.96 -4.73 -19.07
N GLN A 8 79.11 -4.18 -19.50
CA GLN A 8 79.31 -3.78 -20.89
C GLN A 8 80.15 -4.80 -21.68
N SER A 9 81.08 -5.50 -21.00
CA SER A 9 82.03 -6.46 -21.56
C SER A 9 82.05 -7.78 -20.79
N SER A 10 82.48 -8.87 -21.42
CA SER A 10 82.67 -10.17 -20.76
C SER A 10 83.77 -10.14 -19.70
N LEU A 11 84.73 -9.21 -19.80
CA LEU A 11 85.80 -9.01 -18.81
C LEU A 11 85.28 -8.37 -17.52
N ASP A 12 84.15 -7.65 -17.58
CA ASP A 12 83.55 -7.01 -16.41
C ASP A 12 82.97 -8.04 -15.43
N LEU A 13 82.95 -9.32 -15.81
CA LEU A 13 82.46 -10.43 -14.99
C LEU A 13 83.47 -10.90 -13.93
N ASP A 14 84.69 -10.39 -13.96
CA ASP A 14 85.74 -10.84 -13.04
C ASP A 14 85.37 -10.54 -11.58
N GLY A 15 85.45 -11.55 -10.73
CA GLY A 15 85.05 -11.53 -9.32
C GLY A 15 83.54 -11.57 -9.06
N MET A 16 82.69 -11.62 -10.09
CA MET A 16 81.23 -11.55 -9.93
C MET A 16 80.59 -12.91 -9.60
N THR A 17 79.42 -12.85 -8.98
CA THR A 17 78.53 -13.99 -8.74
C THR A 17 77.45 -14.03 -9.81
N ILE A 18 77.45 -15.09 -10.63
CA ILE A 18 76.51 -15.27 -11.75
C ILE A 18 75.56 -16.42 -11.49
N VAL A 19 74.26 -16.18 -11.65
CA VAL A 19 73.20 -17.19 -11.56
C VAL A 19 72.70 -17.57 -12.96
N ALA A 20 72.48 -18.85 -13.22
CA ALA A 20 71.92 -19.33 -14.47
C ALA A 20 70.98 -20.50 -14.27
N VAL A 21 70.14 -20.80 -15.26
CA VAL A 21 69.23 -21.94 -15.20
C VAL A 21 70.01 -23.25 -15.38
N SER A 22 69.74 -24.23 -14.51
CA SER A 22 70.27 -25.59 -14.59
C SER A 22 69.97 -26.19 -15.97
N GLN A 23 71.00 -26.68 -16.67
CA GLN A 23 70.92 -27.23 -18.04
C GLN A 23 70.59 -26.24 -19.17
N ASP A 24 70.69 -24.92 -18.95
CA ASP A 24 70.64 -23.96 -20.06
C ASP A 24 71.81 -24.20 -21.03
N VAL A 25 71.50 -24.34 -22.31
CA VAL A 25 72.48 -24.58 -23.38
C VAL A 25 73.51 -23.44 -23.43
N HIS A 26 73.09 -22.20 -23.14
CA HIS A 26 73.96 -21.04 -23.15
C HIS A 26 74.85 -20.91 -21.90
N PHE A 27 74.53 -21.65 -20.84
CA PHE A 27 75.31 -21.62 -19.61
C PHE A 27 76.63 -22.38 -19.72
N ALA A 28 76.65 -23.48 -20.48
CA ALA A 28 77.88 -24.17 -20.83
C ALA A 28 78.84 -23.25 -21.60
N ASP A 29 78.31 -22.48 -22.56
CA ASP A 29 79.09 -21.53 -23.37
C ASP A 29 79.70 -20.41 -22.51
N LEU A 30 78.95 -19.91 -21.52
CA LEU A 30 79.43 -18.90 -20.58
C LEU A 30 80.62 -19.43 -19.76
N LYS A 31 80.52 -20.66 -19.22
CA LYS A 31 81.61 -21.30 -18.47
C LYS A 31 82.87 -21.46 -19.32
N GLU A 32 82.74 -21.76 -20.61
CA GLU A 32 83.89 -21.88 -21.52
C GLU A 32 84.58 -20.52 -21.76
N ILE A 33 83.82 -19.44 -21.95
CA ILE A 33 84.36 -18.10 -22.16
C ILE A 33 85.13 -17.63 -20.93
N VAL A 34 84.54 -17.77 -19.74
CA VAL A 34 85.19 -17.43 -18.47
C VAL A 34 86.52 -18.16 -18.31
N ARG A 35 86.56 -19.47 -18.62
CA ARG A 35 87.79 -20.28 -18.60
C ARG A 35 88.83 -19.83 -19.63
N ARG A 36 88.40 -19.43 -20.83
CA ARG A 36 89.32 -19.05 -21.92
C ARG A 36 90.00 -17.71 -21.66
N PHE A 37 89.33 -16.79 -20.99
CA PHE A 37 89.85 -15.47 -20.66
C PHE A 37 90.45 -15.38 -19.24
N ASP A 38 90.53 -16.50 -18.50
CA ASP A 38 91.06 -16.58 -17.14
C ASP A 38 90.36 -15.62 -16.15
N ILE A 39 89.03 -15.55 -16.26
CA ILE A 39 88.16 -14.69 -15.44
C ILE A 39 87.69 -15.51 -14.23
N ASP A 40 87.76 -14.97 -13.02
CA ASP A 40 87.27 -15.65 -11.82
C ASP A 40 85.79 -15.35 -11.59
N VAL A 41 84.92 -16.36 -11.68
CA VAL A 41 83.46 -16.19 -11.56
C VAL A 41 82.86 -17.28 -10.69
N ARG A 42 81.99 -16.90 -9.75
CA ARG A 42 81.22 -17.86 -8.94
C ARG A 42 79.88 -18.13 -9.58
N PHE A 43 79.64 -19.38 -9.97
CA PHE A 43 78.40 -19.78 -10.61
C PHE A 43 77.43 -20.45 -9.63
N PHE A 44 76.15 -20.05 -9.72
CA PHE A 44 75.04 -20.70 -9.04
C PHE A 44 73.96 -21.12 -10.04
N GLU A 45 73.37 -22.28 -9.82
CA GLU A 45 72.37 -22.87 -10.72
C GLU A 45 70.98 -22.82 -10.06
N VAL A 46 69.96 -22.42 -10.83
CA VAL A 46 68.56 -22.34 -10.39
C VAL A 46 67.62 -23.00 -11.40
N ASP A 47 66.37 -23.26 -11.05
CA ASP A 47 65.49 -24.10 -11.87
C ASP A 47 64.80 -23.36 -13.03
N ASN A 48 64.69 -22.03 -12.98
CA ASN A 48 64.00 -21.24 -14.01
C ASN A 48 64.49 -19.78 -14.09
N TYR A 49 64.15 -19.09 -15.19
CA TYR A 49 64.60 -17.70 -15.43
C TYR A 49 64.02 -16.67 -14.47
N GLU A 50 62.83 -16.90 -13.90
CA GLU A 50 62.24 -16.02 -12.89
C GLU A 50 63.08 -16.03 -11.60
N ALA A 51 63.52 -17.22 -11.16
CA ALA A 51 64.44 -17.38 -10.05
C ALA A 51 65.80 -16.72 -10.32
N VAL A 52 66.30 -16.78 -11.57
CA VAL A 52 67.51 -16.03 -11.96
C VAL A 52 67.30 -14.54 -11.72
N LEU A 53 66.20 -13.98 -12.20
CA LEU A 53 65.91 -12.54 -12.07
C LEU A 53 65.71 -12.13 -10.61
N ALA A 54 65.02 -12.93 -9.80
CA ALA A 54 64.83 -12.67 -8.38
C ALA A 54 66.16 -12.67 -7.60
N TRP A 55 67.06 -13.62 -7.91
CA TRP A 55 68.39 -13.67 -7.29
C TRP A 55 69.29 -12.49 -7.65
N VAL A 56 69.11 -11.92 -8.84
CA VAL A 56 69.85 -10.74 -9.28
C VAL A 56 69.21 -9.45 -8.78
N SER A 57 67.88 -9.35 -8.69
CA SER A 57 67.23 -8.15 -8.14
C SER A 57 67.48 -8.02 -6.64
N ASP A 58 67.10 -9.06 -5.89
CA ASP A 58 66.98 -8.98 -4.42
C ASP A 58 67.92 -9.95 -3.69
N GLY A 59 68.59 -10.84 -4.44
CA GLY A 59 69.50 -11.85 -3.92
C GLY A 59 70.98 -11.45 -3.97
N PRO A 60 71.88 -12.40 -3.63
CA PRO A 60 73.32 -12.17 -3.55
C PRO A 60 74.04 -12.22 -4.92
N ALA A 61 73.31 -12.40 -6.02
CA ALA A 61 73.92 -12.49 -7.35
C ALA A 61 74.12 -11.10 -7.96
N ASP A 62 75.24 -10.93 -8.66
CA ASP A 62 75.58 -9.69 -9.35
C ASP A 62 75.00 -9.69 -10.77
N ALA A 63 74.94 -10.86 -11.40
CA ALA A 63 74.39 -11.04 -12.74
C ALA A 63 73.67 -12.37 -12.92
N GLY A 64 72.80 -12.41 -13.92
CA GLY A 64 71.96 -13.55 -14.26
C GLY A 64 71.98 -13.83 -15.76
N LEU A 65 72.16 -15.09 -16.12
CA LEU A 65 71.99 -15.55 -17.49
C LEU A 65 70.51 -15.75 -17.79
N VAL A 66 70.01 -14.97 -18.75
CA VAL A 66 68.62 -15.03 -19.21
C VAL A 66 68.56 -15.13 -20.72
N ASN A 67 67.54 -15.83 -21.22
CA ASN A 67 67.30 -15.92 -22.66
C ASN A 67 67.01 -14.53 -23.24
N ARG A 68 67.51 -14.26 -24.45
CA ARG A 68 67.28 -13.00 -25.16
C ARG A 68 65.80 -12.75 -25.49
N SER A 69 65.00 -13.80 -25.64
CA SER A 69 63.55 -13.72 -25.91
C SER A 69 62.68 -13.62 -24.66
N LEU A 70 63.28 -13.45 -23.47
CA LEU A 70 62.52 -13.28 -22.23
C LEU A 70 61.63 -12.03 -22.33
N ASP A 71 60.38 -12.16 -21.92
CA ASP A 71 59.39 -11.08 -22.04
C ASP A 71 59.78 -9.87 -21.18
N LYS A 72 59.57 -8.66 -21.72
CA LYS A 72 59.91 -7.40 -21.04
C LYS A 72 59.02 -7.17 -19.81
N SER A 73 57.82 -7.73 -19.81
CA SER A 73 56.89 -7.72 -18.66
C SER A 73 57.52 -8.38 -17.43
N LEU A 74 58.10 -9.57 -17.61
CA LEU A 74 58.78 -10.28 -16.54
C LEU A 74 60.02 -9.51 -16.05
N LEU A 75 60.74 -8.83 -16.94
CA LEU A 75 61.89 -8.00 -16.57
C LEU A 75 61.49 -6.71 -15.83
N SER A 76 60.33 -6.11 -16.10
CA SER A 76 59.89 -4.89 -15.41
C SER A 76 59.49 -5.10 -13.95
N ASP A 77 59.17 -6.33 -13.58
CA ASP A 77 58.82 -6.68 -12.20
C ASP A 77 60.05 -6.81 -11.28
N PHE A 78 61.26 -6.83 -11.87
CA PHE A 78 62.53 -6.96 -11.15
C PHE A 78 63.45 -5.75 -11.43
N SER A 79 64.20 -5.32 -10.42
CA SER A 79 65.10 -4.15 -10.53
C SER A 79 66.44 -4.53 -11.17
N VAL A 80 66.40 -4.98 -12.43
CA VAL A 80 67.58 -5.46 -13.15
C VAL A 80 67.79 -4.73 -14.48
N SER A 81 69.05 -4.57 -14.86
CA SER A 81 69.47 -3.94 -16.12
C SER A 81 69.92 -4.98 -17.12
N LYS A 82 69.42 -4.90 -18.37
CA LYS A 82 69.85 -5.80 -19.45
C LYS A 82 71.27 -5.44 -19.90
N SER A 83 72.19 -6.39 -19.80
CA SER A 83 73.58 -6.26 -20.25
C SER A 83 73.72 -6.48 -21.76
N SER A 84 74.70 -5.80 -22.37
CA SER A 84 75.06 -5.93 -23.79
C SER A 84 75.94 -7.14 -24.10
N VAL A 85 76.37 -7.91 -23.10
CA VAL A 85 77.26 -9.06 -23.33
C VAL A 85 76.46 -10.22 -23.95
N ILE A 86 76.97 -10.71 -25.09
CA ILE A 86 76.43 -11.83 -25.86
C ILE A 86 77.40 -13.00 -25.75
N PHE A 87 76.91 -14.15 -25.32
CA PHE A 87 77.65 -15.41 -25.26
C PHE A 87 77.24 -16.27 -26.46
N ASN A 88 78.20 -16.99 -27.03
CA ASN A 88 78.02 -17.83 -28.23
C ASN A 88 77.53 -17.05 -29.50
N PRO A 89 78.41 -16.26 -30.14
CA PRO A 89 78.07 -15.65 -31.42
C PRO A 89 77.90 -16.75 -32.47
N ALA A 90 76.70 -16.89 -33.03
CA ALA A 90 76.50 -17.75 -34.19
C ALA A 90 77.35 -17.25 -35.36
N GLU A 91 78.25 -18.09 -35.86
CA GLU A 91 79.08 -17.76 -37.02
C GLU A 91 78.18 -17.73 -38.26
N ILE A 92 77.91 -16.54 -38.77
CA ILE A 92 77.20 -16.39 -40.04
C ILE A 92 78.23 -16.56 -41.16
N ARG A 93 78.18 -17.72 -41.82
CA ARG A 93 79.01 -17.98 -43.01
C ARG A 93 78.25 -17.54 -44.25
N ILE A 94 78.88 -16.68 -45.05
CA ILE A 94 78.35 -16.25 -46.34
C ILE A 94 78.93 -17.16 -47.42
N ALA A 95 78.08 -17.94 -48.10
CA ALA A 95 78.49 -18.73 -49.24
C ALA A 95 78.63 -17.82 -50.47
N LEU A 96 79.83 -17.77 -51.05
CA LEU A 96 80.10 -17.07 -52.31
C LEU A 96 80.32 -18.09 -53.43
N SER A 97 79.87 -17.74 -54.64
CA SER A 97 79.99 -18.63 -55.81
C SER A 97 81.45 -18.92 -56.15
N PRO A 98 81.82 -20.20 -56.40
CA PRO A 98 83.17 -20.57 -56.81
C PRO A 98 83.49 -20.16 -58.26
N LEU A 99 82.49 -19.69 -59.03
CA LEU A 99 82.67 -19.22 -60.42
C LEU A 99 83.29 -17.82 -60.51
N ASN A 100 83.38 -17.08 -59.41
CA ASN A 100 84.06 -15.78 -59.36
C ASN A 100 85.53 -15.94 -58.97
N ASP A 101 86.40 -15.09 -59.51
CA ASP A 101 87.82 -15.04 -59.14
C ASP A 101 87.98 -14.88 -57.61
N GLN A 102 88.92 -15.62 -57.01
CA GLN A 102 89.17 -15.61 -55.56
C GLN A 102 89.49 -14.20 -55.07
N LEU A 103 90.18 -13.40 -55.88
CA LEU A 103 90.51 -12.01 -55.56
C LEU A 103 89.26 -11.10 -55.52
N GLU A 104 88.27 -11.34 -56.39
CA GLU A 104 87.00 -10.59 -56.33
C GLU A 104 86.18 -10.97 -55.11
N ASN A 105 86.10 -12.27 -54.79
CA ASN A 105 85.37 -12.73 -53.61
C ASN A 105 86.00 -12.16 -52.32
N ALA A 106 87.34 -12.13 -52.21
CA ALA A 106 88.03 -11.51 -51.09
C ALA A 106 87.70 -10.01 -50.95
N LYS A 107 87.67 -9.26 -52.07
CA LYS A 107 87.27 -7.84 -52.07
C LYS A 107 85.81 -7.64 -51.62
N ARG A 108 84.90 -8.55 -51.99
CA ARG A 108 83.49 -8.49 -51.58
C ARG A 108 83.34 -8.74 -50.08
N ILE A 109 84.02 -9.76 -49.54
CA ILE A 109 84.03 -10.03 -48.09
C ILE A 109 84.55 -8.81 -47.33
N GLN A 110 85.69 -8.25 -47.76
CA GLN A 110 86.27 -7.09 -47.10
C GLN A 110 85.35 -5.85 -47.11
N ARG A 111 84.58 -5.64 -48.20
CA ARG A 111 83.58 -4.57 -48.24
C ARG A 111 82.40 -4.84 -47.30
N ILE A 112 81.92 -6.08 -47.23
CA ILE A 112 80.84 -6.47 -46.31
C ILE A 112 81.29 -6.21 -44.88
N ASP A 113 82.47 -6.69 -44.49
CA ASP A 113 83.03 -6.50 -43.15
C ASP A 113 83.21 -5.02 -42.82
N TYR A 114 83.72 -4.22 -43.76
CA TYR A 114 83.86 -2.77 -43.60
C TYR A 114 82.51 -2.09 -43.30
N HIS A 115 81.46 -2.41 -44.07
CA HIS A 115 80.14 -1.82 -43.88
C HIS A 115 79.46 -2.30 -42.60
N ILE A 116 79.52 -3.59 -42.28
CA ILE A 116 78.96 -4.15 -41.04
C ILE A 116 79.65 -3.53 -39.82
N THR A 117 80.97 -3.43 -39.82
CA THR A 117 81.73 -2.84 -38.71
C THR A 117 81.32 -1.40 -38.47
N ARG A 118 81.17 -0.60 -39.54
CA ARG A 118 80.71 0.78 -39.44
C ARG A 118 79.27 0.89 -38.92
N LEU A 119 78.38 0.00 -39.34
CA LEU A 119 77.00 -0.04 -38.84
C LEU A 119 76.94 -0.44 -37.36
N LYS A 120 77.77 -1.39 -36.91
CA LYS A 120 77.83 -1.82 -35.51
C LYS A 120 78.41 -0.75 -34.57
N ALA A 121 79.25 0.15 -35.09
CA ALA A 121 79.83 1.25 -34.32
C ALA A 121 78.83 2.39 -34.03
N ASP A 122 77.77 2.54 -34.81
CA ASP A 122 76.74 3.58 -34.64
C ASP A 122 75.42 2.97 -34.14
N ARG A 123 75.00 3.31 -32.91
CA ARG A 123 73.73 2.85 -32.33
C ARG A 123 72.49 3.36 -33.06
N GLY A 124 72.58 4.46 -33.80
CA GLY A 124 71.48 4.99 -34.61
C GLY A 124 71.35 4.31 -35.98
N SER A 125 72.25 3.40 -36.31
CA SER A 125 72.34 2.78 -37.63
C SER A 125 71.15 1.87 -37.93
N ILE A 126 70.99 1.55 -39.21
CA ILE A 126 69.94 0.63 -39.66
C ILE A 126 70.09 -0.77 -39.05
N TYR A 127 71.30 -1.16 -38.64
CA TYR A 127 71.56 -2.43 -37.98
C TYR A 127 70.79 -2.54 -36.66
N TYR A 128 70.92 -1.55 -35.78
CA TYR A 128 70.22 -1.55 -34.49
C TYR A 128 68.73 -1.28 -34.63
N LYS A 129 68.31 -0.44 -35.59
CA LYS A 129 66.87 -0.23 -35.89
C LYS A 129 66.18 -1.49 -36.38
N LEU A 130 66.84 -2.28 -37.24
CA LEU A 130 66.32 -3.58 -37.66
C LEU A 130 66.35 -4.58 -36.51
N GLN A 131 67.39 -4.55 -35.69
CA GLN A 131 67.48 -5.39 -34.50
C GLN A 131 66.33 -5.09 -33.52
N GLU A 132 65.98 -3.82 -33.31
CA GLU A 132 64.85 -3.39 -32.47
C GLU A 132 63.50 -3.67 -33.13
N ARG A 133 63.39 -3.53 -34.45
CA ARG A 133 62.15 -3.88 -35.15
C ARG A 133 61.81 -5.38 -35.11
N TRP A 134 62.81 -6.24 -35.26
CA TRP A 134 62.60 -7.70 -35.35
C TRP A 134 62.77 -8.41 -34.01
N PHE A 135 63.48 -7.81 -33.06
CA PHE A 135 63.75 -8.39 -31.74
C PHE A 135 63.42 -7.46 -30.57
N GLY A 136 62.89 -6.26 -30.81
CA GLY A 136 62.33 -5.36 -29.80
C GLY A 136 60.83 -5.61 -29.67
N ASN A 137 60.35 -5.59 -28.43
CA ASN A 137 58.98 -5.99 -28.09
C ASN A 137 58.19 -4.75 -27.65
N ASP A 138 57.70 -3.97 -28.61
CA ASP A 138 56.83 -2.81 -28.37
C ASP A 138 55.40 -3.13 -28.82
N ASN A 139 54.68 -3.90 -28.01
CA ASN A 139 53.22 -4.02 -28.13
C ASN A 139 52.55 -2.99 -27.21
N THR A 140 52.55 -1.72 -27.60
CA THR A 140 51.60 -0.75 -27.02
C THR A 140 50.31 -0.80 -27.84
N ALA A 141 49.34 -1.59 -27.38
CA ALA A 141 48.03 -1.67 -28.01
C ALA A 141 47.24 -0.37 -27.76
N GLU A 142 47.10 0.48 -28.78
CA GLU A 142 46.21 1.65 -28.72
C GLU A 142 44.76 1.22 -28.98
N LEU A 143 43.85 1.56 -28.04
CA LEU A 143 42.42 1.25 -28.17
C LEU A 143 41.77 2.08 -29.29
N PRO A 144 40.97 1.47 -30.19
CA PRO A 144 40.27 2.20 -31.25
C PRO A 144 39.26 3.22 -30.71
N SER A 145 39.16 4.38 -31.37
CA SER A 145 38.27 5.49 -30.96
C SER A 145 36.77 5.14 -30.95
N TRP A 146 36.32 4.15 -31.73
CA TRP A 146 34.93 3.69 -31.74
C TRP A 146 34.50 3.02 -30.42
N VAL A 147 35.44 2.48 -29.65
CA VAL A 147 35.18 1.79 -28.38
C VAL A 147 34.55 2.74 -27.36
N LEU A 148 35.02 3.98 -27.30
CA LEU A 148 34.44 5.02 -26.43
C LEU A 148 32.99 5.35 -26.82
N GLY A 149 32.68 5.37 -28.11
CA GLY A 149 31.32 5.58 -28.61
C GLY A 149 30.37 4.44 -28.21
N VAL A 150 30.85 3.20 -28.27
CA VAL A 150 30.08 2.02 -27.82
C VAL A 150 29.81 2.07 -26.33
N PHE A 151 30.80 2.42 -25.50
CA PHE A 151 30.59 2.61 -24.06
C PHE A 151 29.58 3.71 -23.75
N GLY A 152 29.63 4.84 -24.47
CA GLY A 152 28.64 5.91 -24.34
C GLY A 152 27.22 5.45 -24.70
N PHE A 153 27.07 4.68 -25.78
CA PHE A 153 25.78 4.15 -26.19
C PHE A 153 25.20 3.14 -25.19
N ILE A 154 26.04 2.22 -24.69
CA ILE A 154 25.66 1.29 -23.62
C ILE A 154 25.23 2.07 -22.39
N LEU A 155 25.97 3.10 -21.97
CA LEU A 155 25.62 3.91 -20.80
C LEU A 155 24.24 4.56 -20.96
N VAL A 156 23.93 5.13 -22.13
CA VAL A 156 22.62 5.74 -22.41
C VAL A 156 21.49 4.72 -22.35
N ILE A 157 21.67 3.55 -22.96
CA ILE A 157 20.68 2.46 -22.89
C ILE A 157 20.47 2.03 -21.44
N THR A 158 21.55 1.88 -20.67
CA THR A 158 21.49 1.45 -19.28
C THR A 158 20.75 2.47 -18.42
N LEU A 159 21.03 3.77 -18.61
CA LEU A 159 20.31 4.86 -17.95
C LEU A 159 18.82 4.87 -18.32
N PHE A 160 18.49 4.69 -19.60
CA PHE A 160 17.10 4.63 -20.05
C PHE A 160 16.34 3.45 -19.42
N LEU A 161 16.95 2.26 -19.41
CA LEU A 161 16.38 1.08 -18.75
C LEU A 161 16.22 1.29 -17.25
N LEU A 162 17.20 1.92 -16.58
CA LEU A 162 17.14 2.22 -15.15
C LEU A 162 16.01 3.20 -14.82
N ILE A 163 15.85 4.27 -15.62
CA ILE A 163 14.74 5.22 -15.47
C ILE A 163 13.40 4.52 -15.67
N GLY A 164 13.26 3.71 -16.72
CA GLY A 164 12.06 2.93 -16.99
C GLY A 164 11.71 2.00 -15.83
N PHE A 165 12.69 1.29 -15.28
CA PHE A 165 12.53 0.41 -14.13
C PHE A 165 12.07 1.17 -12.87
N VAL A 166 12.68 2.33 -12.58
CA VAL A 166 12.29 3.15 -11.42
C VAL A 166 10.87 3.71 -11.56
N VAL A 167 10.49 4.15 -12.76
CA VAL A 167 9.12 4.63 -13.03
C VAL A 167 8.11 3.51 -12.87
N LEU A 168 8.37 2.33 -13.45
CA LEU A 168 7.50 1.17 -13.34
C LEU A 168 7.34 0.73 -11.89
N LYS A 169 8.45 0.63 -11.13
CA LYS A 169 8.43 0.28 -9.70
C LYS A 169 7.59 1.26 -8.90
N ARG A 170 7.77 2.57 -9.11
CA ARG A 170 6.96 3.61 -8.46
C ARG A 170 5.48 3.52 -8.82
N GLN A 171 5.15 3.15 -10.05
CA GLN A 171 3.76 3.01 -10.49
C GLN A 171 3.08 1.82 -9.79
N VAL A 172 3.78 0.68 -9.69
CA VAL A 172 3.30 -0.49 -8.94
C VAL A 172 3.10 -0.12 -7.47
N GLU A 173 4.09 0.48 -6.81
CA GLU A 173 3.98 0.89 -5.41
C GLU A 173 2.80 1.84 -5.17
N ARG A 174 2.54 2.79 -6.08
CA ARG A 174 1.38 3.70 -5.98
C ARG A 174 0.05 2.97 -6.14
N GLN A 175 -0.06 2.02 -7.06
CA GLN A 175 -1.29 1.23 -7.23
C GLN A 175 -1.52 0.31 -6.02
N THR A 176 -0.48 -0.39 -5.56
CA THR A 176 -0.55 -1.24 -4.37
C THR A 176 -0.89 -0.43 -3.12
N ALA A 177 -0.32 0.76 -2.95
CA ALA A 177 -0.64 1.65 -1.83
C ALA A 177 -2.09 2.15 -1.86
N LYS A 178 -2.61 2.52 -3.04
CA LYS A 178 -4.03 2.92 -3.19
C LYS A 178 -4.98 1.80 -2.82
N ILE A 179 -4.76 0.59 -3.35
CA ILE A 179 -5.59 -0.59 -3.04
C ILE A 179 -5.52 -0.89 -1.55
N ARG A 180 -4.32 -0.86 -0.96
CA ARG A 180 -4.14 -1.07 0.48
C ARG A 180 -4.88 -0.04 1.32
N GLN A 181 -4.80 1.23 0.96
CA GLN A 181 -5.49 2.32 1.66
C GLN A 181 -7.02 2.17 1.56
N LEU A 182 -7.54 1.77 0.39
CA LEU A 182 -8.98 1.54 0.21
C LEU A 182 -9.45 0.36 1.08
N ASN A 183 -8.70 -0.74 1.07
CA ASN A 183 -8.99 -1.93 1.89
C ASN A 183 -8.90 -1.63 3.39
N GLU A 184 -7.92 -0.85 3.84
CA GLU A 184 -7.80 -0.43 5.23
C GLU A 184 -8.97 0.46 5.65
N ARG A 185 -9.39 1.41 4.81
CA ARG A 185 -10.59 2.23 5.05
C ARG A 185 -11.86 1.40 5.12
N PHE A 186 -12.05 0.46 4.19
CA PHE A 186 -13.19 -0.44 4.18
C PHE A 186 -13.23 -1.30 5.45
N ARG A 187 -12.10 -1.94 5.81
CA ARG A 187 -11.99 -2.74 7.04
C ARG A 187 -12.27 -1.90 8.29
N ALA A 188 -11.73 -0.67 8.37
CA ALA A 188 -11.97 0.22 9.50
C ALA A 188 -13.45 0.61 9.60
N PHE A 189 -14.08 0.99 8.48
CA PHE A 189 -15.50 1.31 8.42
C PHE A 189 -16.37 0.13 8.87
N MET A 190 -16.12 -1.06 8.31
CA MET A 190 -16.87 -2.28 8.68
C MET A 190 -16.64 -2.71 10.13
N LYS A 191 -15.44 -2.50 10.68
CA LYS A 191 -15.12 -2.81 12.08
C LYS A 191 -15.91 -1.98 13.07
N HIS A 192 -16.15 -0.70 12.75
CA HIS A 192 -16.87 0.23 13.61
C HIS A 192 -18.35 0.38 13.26
N LEU A 193 -18.85 -0.31 12.24
CA LEU A 193 -20.26 -0.33 11.89
C LEU A 193 -21.07 -0.87 13.09
N PRO A 194 -22.07 -0.13 13.60
CA PRO A 194 -22.91 -0.53 14.72
C PRO A 194 -24.00 -1.52 14.26
N GLY A 195 -23.56 -2.62 13.64
CA GLY A 195 -24.41 -3.62 13.02
C GLY A 195 -23.63 -4.86 12.62
N ILE A 196 -24.33 -5.98 12.50
CA ILE A 196 -23.81 -7.20 11.90
C ILE A 196 -23.79 -6.97 10.39
N ALA A 197 -22.65 -7.16 9.73
CA ALA A 197 -22.56 -7.04 8.28
C ALA A 197 -21.84 -8.25 7.70
N TYR A 198 -22.36 -8.76 6.58
CA TYR A 198 -21.77 -9.87 5.86
C TYR A 198 -22.06 -9.75 4.36
N MET A 199 -21.25 -10.44 3.57
CA MET A 199 -21.51 -10.64 2.15
C MET A 199 -21.48 -12.13 1.81
N LYS A 200 -22.29 -12.52 0.84
CA LYS A 200 -22.34 -13.87 0.28
C LYS A 200 -22.16 -13.84 -1.24
N ASN A 201 -21.58 -14.89 -1.81
CA ASN A 201 -21.56 -15.08 -3.26
C ASN A 201 -22.92 -15.58 -3.78
N SER A 202 -23.00 -15.82 -5.09
CA SER A 202 -24.23 -16.30 -5.76
C SER A 202 -24.72 -17.66 -5.24
N ASP A 203 -23.81 -18.52 -4.76
CA ASP A 203 -24.11 -19.81 -4.14
C ASP A 203 -24.53 -19.70 -2.66
N GLY A 204 -24.60 -18.49 -2.09
CA GLY A 204 -24.96 -18.26 -0.69
C GLY A 204 -23.82 -18.54 0.31
N ARG A 205 -22.58 -18.66 -0.14
CA ARG A 205 -21.38 -18.84 0.71
C ARG A 205 -20.87 -17.50 1.19
N PHE A 206 -20.46 -17.42 2.46
CA PHE A 206 -19.89 -16.17 3.00
C PHE A 206 -18.58 -15.82 2.30
N ILE A 207 -18.42 -14.56 1.90
CA ILE A 207 -17.17 -14.00 1.36
C ILE A 207 -16.55 -12.95 2.28
N PHE A 208 -17.36 -12.40 3.18
CA PHE A 208 -16.95 -11.38 4.13
C PHE A 208 -17.90 -11.36 5.33
N VAL A 209 -17.36 -11.11 6.52
CA VAL A 209 -18.12 -10.79 7.73
C VAL A 209 -17.39 -9.70 8.52
N ASN A 210 -18.12 -8.79 9.16
CA ASN A 210 -17.50 -7.74 9.96
C ASN A 210 -17.22 -8.18 11.40
N SER A 211 -16.47 -7.36 12.15
CA SER A 211 -16.10 -7.69 13.53
C SER A 211 -17.29 -7.82 14.50
N THR A 212 -18.41 -7.16 14.20
CA THR A 212 -19.63 -7.28 15.00
C THR A 212 -20.29 -8.63 14.77
N TRP A 213 -20.36 -9.10 13.52
CA TRP A 213 -20.77 -10.46 13.18
C TRP A 213 -19.92 -11.51 13.90
N GLU A 214 -18.59 -11.34 13.91
CA GLU A 214 -17.67 -12.25 14.60
C GLU A 214 -17.94 -12.33 16.11
N ARG A 215 -18.09 -11.17 16.78
CA ARG A 215 -18.39 -11.12 18.21
C ARG A 215 -19.74 -11.73 18.56
N THR A 216 -20.77 -11.46 17.76
CA THR A 216 -22.12 -11.98 18.00
C THR A 216 -22.18 -13.49 17.83
N ASN A 217 -21.51 -14.03 16.80
CA ASN A 217 -21.55 -15.44 16.46
C ASN A 217 -20.42 -16.27 17.09
N GLN A 218 -19.46 -15.62 17.75
CA GLN A 218 -18.27 -16.25 18.36
C GLN A 218 -17.45 -17.09 17.37
N LEU A 219 -17.38 -16.62 16.12
CA LEU A 219 -16.66 -17.24 15.01
C LEU A 219 -15.79 -16.19 14.31
N THR A 220 -14.68 -16.60 13.71
CA THR A 220 -13.83 -15.68 12.95
C THR A 220 -14.17 -15.69 11.47
N GLU A 221 -13.88 -14.58 10.76
CA GLU A 221 -14.02 -14.48 9.31
C GLU A 221 -13.34 -15.66 8.58
N ARG A 222 -12.15 -16.06 9.06
CA ARG A 222 -11.38 -17.17 8.48
C ARG A 222 -12.09 -18.51 8.56
N ASP A 223 -12.90 -18.72 9.60
CA ASP A 223 -13.58 -19.99 9.82
C ASP A 223 -14.86 -20.13 9.00
N VAL A 224 -15.40 -19.01 8.49
CA VAL A 224 -16.74 -18.93 7.89
C VAL A 224 -16.72 -18.59 6.42
N VAL A 225 -15.69 -17.87 5.94
CA VAL A 225 -15.53 -17.58 4.52
C VAL A 225 -15.43 -18.87 3.70
N GLY A 226 -16.21 -18.94 2.63
CA GLY A 226 -16.37 -20.10 1.74
C GLY A 226 -17.41 -21.13 2.20
N LYS A 227 -17.97 -21.01 3.41
CA LYS A 227 -18.98 -21.93 3.93
C LYS A 227 -20.40 -21.39 3.72
N MET A 228 -21.37 -22.30 3.61
CA MET A 228 -22.78 -21.93 3.67
C MET A 228 -23.24 -21.81 5.13
N PRO A 229 -24.30 -21.02 5.42
CA PRO A 229 -24.87 -20.93 6.75
C PRO A 229 -25.24 -22.30 7.36
N ALA A 230 -25.75 -23.23 6.54
CA ALA A 230 -26.10 -24.59 6.97
C ALA A 230 -24.89 -25.42 7.41
N ASP A 231 -23.69 -25.16 6.85
CA ASP A 231 -22.45 -25.84 7.24
C ASP A 231 -21.94 -25.36 8.61
N ILE A 232 -22.29 -24.12 8.99
CA ILE A 232 -21.87 -23.48 10.24
C ILE A 232 -22.88 -23.79 11.36
N TRP A 233 -24.17 -23.75 11.04
CA TRP A 233 -25.27 -23.95 12.00
C TRP A 233 -26.32 -24.93 11.48
N PRO A 234 -26.05 -26.25 11.52
CA PRO A 234 -26.98 -27.26 11.02
C PRO A 234 -28.30 -27.32 11.81
N ASP A 235 -28.27 -27.00 13.11
CA ASP A 235 -29.44 -27.10 14.01
C ASP A 235 -30.24 -25.80 14.15
N ARG A 236 -29.73 -24.69 13.61
CA ARG A 236 -30.44 -23.40 13.66
C ARG A 236 -31.43 -23.39 12.50
N LYS A 237 -32.66 -22.91 12.72
CA LYS A 237 -33.54 -22.55 11.59
C LYS A 237 -32.93 -21.33 10.90
N VAL A 238 -31.99 -21.58 9.98
CA VAL A 238 -31.14 -20.55 9.35
C VAL A 238 -31.93 -19.65 8.38
N ASP A 239 -33.19 -19.98 8.09
CA ASP A 239 -33.97 -19.41 6.99
C ASP A 239 -34.83 -18.20 7.34
N ALA A 240 -34.65 -17.57 8.51
CA ALA A 240 -35.47 -16.42 8.87
C ALA A 240 -35.37 -15.26 7.85
N PHE A 241 -34.24 -15.15 7.14
CA PHE A 241 -33.97 -14.08 6.17
C PHE A 241 -33.65 -14.58 4.75
N GLN A 242 -33.60 -15.89 4.52
CA GLN A 242 -33.20 -16.46 3.23
C GLN A 242 -34.15 -16.03 2.09
N TYR A 243 -35.44 -15.90 2.41
CA TYR A 243 -36.43 -15.34 1.50
C TYR A 243 -36.07 -13.91 1.08
N GLU A 244 -35.75 -13.02 2.02
CA GLU A 244 -35.37 -11.64 1.73
C GLU A 244 -34.06 -11.55 0.94
N GLU A 245 -33.06 -12.36 1.31
CA GLU A 245 -31.79 -12.46 0.60
C GLU A 245 -32.00 -12.84 -0.88
N GLN A 246 -32.81 -13.87 -1.13
CA GLN A 246 -33.12 -14.33 -2.48
C GLN A 246 -33.97 -13.31 -3.24
N HIS A 247 -34.96 -12.71 -2.57
CA HIS A 247 -35.81 -11.69 -3.15
C HIS A 247 -35.02 -10.43 -3.56
N ALA A 248 -34.02 -10.02 -2.78
CA ALA A 248 -33.13 -8.91 -3.12
C ALA A 248 -32.27 -9.20 -4.37
N LEU A 249 -31.77 -10.43 -4.50
CA LEU A 249 -31.02 -10.87 -5.69
C LEU A 249 -31.92 -10.96 -6.93
N ASP A 250 -33.11 -11.55 -6.80
CA ASP A 250 -34.06 -11.75 -7.89
C ASP A 250 -34.59 -10.42 -8.43
N GLN A 251 -34.95 -9.49 -7.55
CA GLN A 251 -35.46 -8.17 -7.94
C GLN A 251 -34.37 -7.14 -8.25
N GLN A 252 -33.11 -7.46 -7.92
CA GLN A 252 -31.98 -6.53 -7.95
C GLN A 252 -32.25 -5.20 -7.22
N LYS A 253 -32.82 -5.29 -6.03
CA LYS A 253 -33.19 -4.13 -5.21
C LYS A 253 -32.81 -4.32 -3.76
N LEU A 254 -32.69 -3.19 -3.07
CA LEU A 254 -32.63 -3.16 -1.61
C LEU A 254 -33.95 -3.70 -1.06
N ILE A 255 -33.88 -4.72 -0.23
CA ILE A 255 -34.97 -5.18 0.61
C ILE A 255 -34.67 -4.75 2.05
N GLU A 256 -35.65 -4.10 2.67
CA GLU A 256 -35.60 -3.64 4.06
C GLU A 256 -36.74 -4.30 4.83
N THR A 257 -36.42 -4.95 5.94
CA THR A 257 -37.43 -5.57 6.81
C THR A 257 -37.01 -5.51 8.27
N ILE A 258 -38.00 -5.50 9.18
CA ILE A 258 -37.76 -5.63 10.62
C ILE A 258 -38.40 -6.93 11.06
N LYS A 259 -37.61 -7.82 11.66
CA LYS A 259 -38.10 -9.09 12.24
C LYS A 259 -37.63 -9.27 13.66
N SER A 260 -38.48 -9.90 14.48
CA SER A 260 -38.05 -10.43 15.78
C SER A 260 -37.41 -11.80 15.58
N GLN A 261 -36.22 -12.01 16.12
CA GLN A 261 -35.59 -13.34 16.11
C GLN A 261 -36.32 -14.27 17.11
N PRO A 262 -36.64 -15.53 16.75
CA PRO A 262 -37.35 -16.45 17.64
C PRO A 262 -36.64 -16.77 18.97
N TRP A 263 -35.34 -16.49 19.08
CA TRP A 263 -34.49 -16.89 20.20
C TRP A 263 -34.00 -15.75 21.09
N ASP A 264 -34.32 -14.48 20.79
CA ASP A 264 -33.75 -13.33 21.55
C ASP A 264 -34.77 -12.23 21.87
N GLU A 265 -36.05 -12.33 21.46
CA GLU A 265 -37.06 -11.25 21.60
C GLU A 265 -36.63 -9.86 21.05
N ARG A 266 -35.45 -9.77 20.44
CA ARG A 266 -34.88 -8.57 19.84
C ARG A 266 -35.43 -8.34 18.45
N TYR A 267 -35.57 -7.05 18.12
CA TYR A 267 -35.93 -6.60 16.79
C TYR A 267 -34.67 -6.29 15.99
N TRP A 268 -34.52 -6.98 14.87
CA TRP A 268 -33.43 -6.77 13.93
C TRP A 268 -33.97 -6.16 12.65
N GLN A 269 -33.39 -5.03 12.24
CA GLN A 269 -33.64 -4.40 10.95
C GLN A 269 -32.60 -4.92 9.97
N LEU A 270 -33.06 -5.70 8.99
CA LEU A 270 -32.26 -6.25 7.92
C LEU A 270 -32.32 -5.31 6.71
N PHE A 271 -31.15 -5.03 6.15
CA PHE A 271 -30.95 -4.47 4.83
C PHE A 271 -30.20 -5.50 4.00
N CYS A 272 -30.79 -5.99 2.91
CA CYS A 272 -30.08 -6.85 1.97
C CYS A 272 -30.17 -6.30 0.55
N PHE A 273 -29.04 -6.31 -0.16
CA PHE A 273 -28.90 -5.65 -1.45
C PHE A 273 -27.93 -6.43 -2.35
N PRO A 274 -28.17 -6.43 -3.67
CA PRO A 274 -27.23 -7.03 -4.61
C PRO A 274 -25.94 -6.19 -4.67
N VAL A 275 -24.81 -6.87 -4.79
CA VAL A 275 -23.49 -6.28 -5.03
C VAL A 275 -22.94 -6.94 -6.29
N GLU A 276 -22.49 -6.13 -7.25
CA GLU A 276 -21.82 -6.63 -8.45
C GLU A 276 -20.33 -6.82 -8.16
N ASP A 277 -19.74 -7.91 -8.65
CA ASP A 277 -18.29 -8.08 -8.64
C ASP A 277 -17.60 -7.02 -9.53
N ALA A 278 -16.31 -6.77 -9.31
CA ALA A 278 -15.51 -5.80 -10.06
C ALA A 278 -15.49 -6.05 -11.58
N ALA A 279 -15.75 -7.29 -12.02
CA ALA A 279 -15.91 -7.66 -13.42
C ALA A 279 -17.35 -7.51 -13.95
N GLY A 280 -18.35 -7.32 -13.08
CA GLY A 280 -19.78 -7.27 -13.42
C GLY A 280 -20.44 -8.62 -13.69
N ASP A 281 -19.69 -9.73 -13.58
CA ASP A 281 -20.14 -11.06 -14.01
C ASP A 281 -20.87 -11.85 -12.91
N GLU A 282 -20.46 -11.69 -11.65
CA GLU A 282 -21.07 -12.42 -10.52
C GLU A 282 -21.92 -11.51 -9.64
N LYS A 283 -23.15 -11.94 -9.36
CA LYS A 283 -24.07 -11.28 -8.44
C LYS A 283 -23.81 -11.80 -7.03
N MET A 284 -23.36 -10.92 -6.16
CA MET A 284 -23.17 -11.15 -4.74
C MET A 284 -24.29 -10.49 -3.95
N LEU A 285 -24.42 -10.86 -2.69
CA LEU A 285 -25.35 -10.27 -1.75
C LEU A 285 -24.57 -9.56 -0.64
N GLY A 286 -24.90 -8.31 -0.38
CA GLY A 286 -24.53 -7.61 0.85
C GLY A 286 -25.72 -7.57 1.81
N ALA A 287 -25.45 -7.80 3.10
CA ALA A 287 -26.46 -7.72 4.14
C ALA A 287 -25.94 -7.00 5.39
N ILE A 288 -26.80 -6.20 6.00
CA ILE A 288 -26.57 -5.49 7.25
C ILE A 288 -27.77 -5.73 8.17
N GLU A 289 -27.51 -6.17 9.40
CA GLU A 289 -28.52 -6.29 10.45
C GLU A 289 -28.21 -5.30 11.58
N LEU A 290 -29.17 -4.43 11.88
CA LEU A 290 -29.10 -3.47 12.98
C LEU A 290 -30.05 -3.89 14.11
N ASP A 291 -29.56 -3.88 15.34
CA ASP A 291 -30.42 -4.07 16.52
C ASP A 291 -31.22 -2.79 16.75
N VAL A 292 -32.53 -2.88 16.57
CA VAL A 292 -33.49 -1.77 16.76
C VAL A 292 -34.42 -2.02 17.94
N THR A 293 -34.02 -2.92 18.85
CA THR A 293 -34.86 -3.34 19.99
C THR A 293 -35.23 -2.17 20.88
N ASP A 294 -34.28 -1.33 21.27
CA ASP A 294 -34.55 -0.18 22.13
C ASP A 294 -35.49 0.83 21.45
N GLN A 295 -35.27 1.09 20.16
CA GLN A 295 -36.13 1.97 19.38
C GLN A 295 -37.57 1.42 19.31
N LYS A 296 -37.71 0.12 19.02
CA LYS A 296 -39.03 -0.54 18.96
C LYS A 296 -39.70 -0.60 20.34
N ARG A 297 -38.94 -0.80 21.41
CA ARG A 297 -39.47 -0.76 22.77
C ARG A 297 -40.02 0.62 23.12
N ILE A 298 -39.27 1.68 22.82
CA ILE A 298 -39.72 3.07 23.03
C ILE A 298 -40.97 3.36 22.18
N GLU A 299 -41.00 2.96 20.92
CA GLU A 299 -42.16 3.13 20.04
C GLU A 299 -43.41 2.42 20.57
N ASN A 300 -43.24 1.18 21.04
CA ASN A 300 -44.31 0.38 21.62
C ASN A 300 -44.79 0.96 22.97
N GLU A 301 -43.87 1.39 23.84
CA GLU A 301 -44.17 2.03 25.12
C GLU A 301 -44.93 3.35 24.92
N MET A 302 -44.50 4.18 23.96
CA MET A 302 -45.19 5.42 23.61
C MET A 302 -46.62 5.15 23.10
N THR A 303 -46.77 4.17 22.22
CA THR A 303 -48.08 3.75 21.72
C THR A 303 -48.99 3.23 22.84
N ALA A 304 -48.43 2.43 23.75
CA ALA A 304 -49.15 1.89 24.90
C ALA A 304 -49.58 3.01 25.87
N LEU A 305 -48.71 3.98 26.15
CA LEU A 305 -49.01 5.15 26.98
C LEU A 305 -50.10 6.03 26.35
N GLN A 306 -50.02 6.31 25.04
CA GLN A 306 -51.06 7.05 24.32
C GLN A 306 -52.41 6.34 24.42
N ARG A 307 -52.44 5.03 24.19
CA ARG A 307 -53.67 4.23 24.32
C ARG A 307 -54.21 4.25 25.76
N GLN A 308 -53.33 4.13 26.76
CA GLN A 308 -53.72 4.20 28.16
C GLN A 308 -54.30 5.57 28.53
N GLN A 309 -53.68 6.67 28.08
CA GLN A 309 -54.20 8.03 28.30
C GLN A 309 -55.57 8.21 27.65
N GLN A 310 -55.76 7.74 26.41
CA GLN A 310 -57.06 7.77 25.74
C GLN A 310 -58.11 7.01 26.55
N LEU A 311 -57.82 5.79 27.00
CA LEU A 311 -58.75 4.98 27.79
C LEU A 311 -59.11 5.64 29.14
N LEU A 312 -58.16 6.30 29.80
CA LEU A 312 -58.42 7.05 31.04
C LEU A 312 -59.36 8.24 30.79
N LEU A 313 -59.15 9.00 29.71
CA LEU A 313 -60.02 10.10 29.33
C LEU A 313 -61.44 9.61 28.97
N GLU A 314 -61.55 8.53 28.21
CA GLU A 314 -62.83 7.98 27.75
C GLU A 314 -63.64 7.27 28.86
N SER A 315 -62.97 6.75 29.89
CA SER A 315 -63.63 6.07 31.03
C SER A 315 -64.05 7.02 32.16
N ALA A 316 -63.67 8.29 32.10
CA ALA A 316 -64.10 9.27 33.09
C ALA A 316 -65.62 9.46 33.05
N GLY A 317 -66.29 9.31 34.20
CA GLY A 317 -67.73 9.54 34.32
C GLY A 317 -68.11 11.02 34.14
N ASP A 318 -67.19 11.93 34.42
CA ASP A 318 -67.36 13.37 34.18
C ASP A 318 -67.06 13.71 32.72
N GLY A 319 -67.74 14.73 32.21
CA GLY A 319 -67.44 15.29 30.90
C GLY A 319 -66.12 16.05 30.94
N ILE A 320 -65.20 15.74 30.04
CA ILE A 320 -63.88 16.37 29.96
C ILE A 320 -63.65 16.87 28.54
N PHE A 321 -63.27 18.13 28.39
CA PHE A 321 -62.79 18.69 27.13
C PHE A 321 -61.61 19.63 27.32
N GLY A 322 -60.75 19.71 26.32
CA GLY A 322 -59.60 20.61 26.27
C GLY A 322 -59.77 21.71 25.25
N LEU A 323 -59.33 22.92 25.58
CA LEU A 323 -59.35 24.11 24.75
C LEU A 323 -57.93 24.59 24.46
N SER A 324 -57.67 25.03 23.23
CA SER A 324 -56.45 25.76 22.88
C SER A 324 -56.48 27.20 23.42
N GLY A 325 -55.35 27.92 23.35
CA GLY A 325 -55.21 29.31 23.80
C GLY A 325 -56.05 30.33 23.01
N VAL A 326 -56.78 29.87 21.99
CA VAL A 326 -57.77 30.63 21.22
C VAL A 326 -59.20 30.12 21.41
N GLY A 327 -59.44 29.24 22.39
CA GLY A 327 -60.79 28.76 22.75
C GLY A 327 -61.37 27.69 21.83
N ARG A 328 -60.53 27.04 20.99
CA ARG A 328 -60.98 25.94 20.12
C ARG A 328 -60.85 24.60 20.83
N CYS A 329 -61.85 23.72 20.69
CA CYS A 329 -61.78 22.37 21.24
C CYS A 329 -60.63 21.59 20.59
N THR A 330 -59.78 20.98 21.42
CA THR A 330 -58.64 20.16 20.99
C THR A 330 -58.85 18.69 21.26
N PHE A 331 -59.61 18.36 22.31
CA PHE A 331 -60.08 17.02 22.60
C PHE A 331 -61.37 17.09 23.43
N ILE A 332 -62.18 16.04 23.37
CA ILE A 332 -63.39 15.87 24.17
C ILE A 332 -63.61 14.37 24.38
N ASN A 333 -64.00 13.96 25.59
CA ASN A 333 -64.28 12.55 25.90
C ASN A 333 -65.73 12.16 25.57
N SER A 334 -66.01 10.87 25.51
CA SER A 334 -67.34 10.32 25.23
C SER A 334 -68.39 10.74 26.25
N SER A 335 -68.05 10.91 27.53
CA SER A 335 -69.00 11.39 28.54
C SER A 335 -69.49 12.82 28.22
N ALA A 336 -68.56 13.72 27.87
CA ALA A 336 -68.92 15.09 27.51
C ALA A 336 -69.80 15.15 26.25
N LEU A 337 -69.45 14.37 25.21
CA LEU A 337 -70.28 14.25 24.00
C LEU A 337 -71.68 13.73 24.33
N SER A 338 -71.78 12.69 25.18
CA SER A 338 -73.07 12.11 25.58
C SER A 338 -73.95 13.09 26.36
N VAL A 339 -73.34 13.90 27.24
CA VAL A 339 -74.08 14.89 28.05
C VAL A 339 -74.50 16.10 27.22
N LEU A 340 -73.66 16.54 26.28
CA LEU A 340 -73.91 17.73 25.45
C LEU A 340 -74.65 17.43 24.15
N GLY A 341 -74.72 16.17 23.71
CA GLY A 341 -75.46 15.72 22.54
C GLY A 341 -74.84 16.07 21.20
N TYR A 342 -73.55 16.41 21.16
CA TYR A 342 -72.83 16.70 19.92
C TYR A 342 -72.03 15.49 19.44
N GLU A 343 -71.81 15.41 18.14
CA GLU A 343 -70.85 14.50 17.55
C GLU A 343 -69.43 15.06 17.63
N ARG A 344 -68.43 14.17 17.74
CA ARG A 344 -67.03 14.59 17.95
C ARG A 344 -66.55 15.57 16.87
N ASP A 345 -66.88 15.32 15.61
CA ASP A 345 -66.43 16.11 14.47
C ASP A 345 -67.08 17.51 14.41
N GLU A 346 -68.21 17.72 15.08
CA GLU A 346 -68.85 19.04 15.17
C GLU A 346 -68.14 19.94 16.19
N VAL A 347 -67.53 19.33 17.20
CA VAL A 347 -66.96 20.02 18.35
C VAL A 347 -65.45 20.24 18.18
N ILE A 348 -64.71 19.26 17.66
CA ILE A 348 -63.25 19.38 17.49
C ILE A 348 -62.91 20.53 16.54
N GLY A 349 -62.01 21.41 16.98
CA GLY A 349 -61.61 22.61 16.25
C GLY A 349 -62.61 23.77 16.33
N SER A 350 -63.85 23.53 16.76
CA SER A 350 -64.88 24.56 16.93
C SER A 350 -64.66 25.39 18.19
N ARG A 351 -65.21 26.62 18.21
CA ARG A 351 -65.22 27.47 19.42
C ARG A 351 -66.33 27.00 20.34
N LEU A 352 -65.96 26.34 21.44
CA LEU A 352 -66.94 25.74 22.35
C LEU A 352 -67.85 26.77 23.01
N HIS A 353 -67.36 27.98 23.29
CA HIS A 353 -68.20 29.04 23.87
C HIS A 353 -69.46 29.31 23.04
N ASP A 354 -69.33 29.36 21.72
CA ASP A 354 -70.43 29.64 20.79
C ASP A 354 -71.44 28.48 20.72
N LEU A 355 -70.99 27.25 21.00
CA LEU A 355 -71.84 26.06 20.96
C LEU A 355 -72.54 25.82 22.30
N ILE A 356 -71.80 25.86 23.41
CA ILE A 356 -72.28 25.36 24.70
C ILE A 356 -72.45 26.45 25.77
N GLN A 357 -71.94 27.68 25.58
CA GLN A 357 -71.96 28.73 26.60
C GLN A 357 -72.38 30.12 26.07
N HIS A 358 -73.07 30.18 24.92
CA HIS A 358 -73.37 31.43 24.20
C HIS A 358 -74.39 32.35 24.91
N SER A 359 -75.24 31.80 25.79
CA SER A 359 -76.26 32.54 26.54
C SER A 359 -76.49 31.98 27.94
N ARG A 360 -77.01 32.82 28.84
CA ARG A 360 -77.46 32.44 30.18
C ARG A 360 -78.86 31.81 30.12
N ILE A 361 -79.31 31.23 31.24
CA ILE A 361 -80.62 30.57 31.35
C ILE A 361 -81.81 31.51 31.08
N ASP A 362 -81.64 32.81 31.30
CA ASP A 362 -82.62 33.86 31.03
C ASP A 362 -82.65 34.33 29.57
N GLY A 363 -81.83 33.71 28.70
CA GLY A 363 -81.73 34.04 27.27
C GLY A 363 -80.82 35.22 26.96
N VAL A 364 -80.23 35.88 27.97
CA VAL A 364 -79.27 36.96 27.74
C VAL A 364 -77.96 36.37 27.21
N SER A 365 -77.40 37.00 26.17
CA SER A 365 -76.10 36.60 25.61
C SER A 365 -75.03 36.61 26.72
N TYR A 366 -74.20 35.56 26.76
CA TYR A 366 -73.10 35.42 27.69
C TYR A 366 -71.79 35.70 26.95
N PRO A 367 -71.15 36.86 27.17
CA PRO A 367 -69.89 37.18 26.51
C PRO A 367 -68.77 36.24 26.94
N GLU A 368 -67.97 35.77 25.98
CA GLU A 368 -66.86 34.84 26.21
C GLU A 368 -65.88 35.38 27.26
N GLN A 369 -65.58 36.67 27.26
CA GLN A 369 -64.64 37.31 28.19
C GLN A 369 -65.13 37.32 29.65
N GLN A 370 -66.40 37.02 29.89
CA GLN A 370 -66.97 36.87 31.24
C GLN A 370 -66.99 35.41 31.70
N SER A 371 -66.68 34.45 30.81
CA SER A 371 -66.69 33.03 31.14
C SER A 371 -65.48 32.67 32.02
N PRO A 372 -65.68 31.97 33.14
CA PRO A 372 -64.60 31.37 33.93
C PRO A 372 -63.71 30.42 33.12
N ILE A 373 -64.22 29.84 32.02
CA ILE A 373 -63.45 29.03 31.07
C ILE A 373 -62.50 29.91 30.24
N TYR A 374 -62.94 31.09 29.80
CA TYR A 374 -62.09 32.07 29.09
C TYR A 374 -60.90 32.49 29.94
N HIS A 375 -61.14 32.83 31.21
CA HIS A 375 -60.06 33.21 32.12
C HIS A 375 -59.07 32.04 32.33
N ALA A 376 -59.51 30.78 32.24
CA ALA A 376 -58.60 29.65 32.30
C ALA A 376 -57.66 29.58 31.09
N TYR A 377 -58.17 29.53 29.85
CA TYR A 377 -57.28 29.36 28.67
C TYR A 377 -56.59 30.65 28.19
N ARG A 378 -57.04 31.84 28.63
CA ARG A 378 -56.43 33.14 28.26
C ARG A 378 -55.59 33.77 29.35
N GLU A 379 -56.04 33.68 30.60
CA GLU A 379 -55.41 34.38 31.72
C GLU A 379 -54.71 33.43 32.69
N GLY A 380 -54.79 32.11 32.47
CA GLY A 380 -54.16 31.12 33.34
C GLY A 380 -54.82 31.01 34.71
N LYS A 381 -56.12 31.38 34.84
CA LYS A 381 -56.83 31.36 36.13
C LYS A 381 -57.73 30.14 36.25
N SER A 382 -57.43 29.27 37.22
CA SER A 382 -58.31 28.15 37.57
C SER A 382 -59.61 28.65 38.19
N SER A 383 -60.72 28.01 37.86
CA SER A 383 -62.03 28.32 38.42
C SER A 383 -62.83 27.04 38.70
N ARG A 384 -63.70 27.10 39.71
CA ARG A 384 -64.73 26.09 39.98
C ARG A 384 -66.07 26.80 40.08
N VAL A 385 -67.02 26.36 39.29
CA VAL A 385 -68.30 27.03 39.07
C VAL A 385 -69.41 26.00 39.23
N GLY A 386 -70.37 26.32 40.09
CA GLY A 386 -71.59 25.55 40.27
C GLY A 386 -72.81 26.34 39.83
N GLY A 387 -73.82 25.64 39.31
CA GLY A 387 -75.12 26.24 38.97
C GLY A 387 -75.14 27.05 37.66
N GLU A 388 -74.16 26.84 36.77
CA GLU A 388 -74.23 27.32 35.38
C GLU A 388 -74.88 26.27 34.48
N VAL A 389 -75.21 26.69 33.25
CA VAL A 389 -75.79 25.81 32.24
C VAL A 389 -74.90 25.74 31.00
N PHE A 390 -74.73 24.53 30.48
CA PHE A 390 -74.24 24.30 29.14
C PHE A 390 -75.41 23.99 28.20
N TRP A 391 -75.31 24.40 26.95
CA TRP A 391 -76.35 24.14 25.95
C TRP A 391 -76.09 22.81 25.25
N HIS A 392 -77.13 21.98 25.21
CA HIS A 392 -77.15 20.74 24.43
C HIS A 392 -77.31 21.05 22.94
N ALA A 393 -76.88 20.16 22.05
CA ALA A 393 -77.02 20.32 20.59
C ALA A 393 -78.48 20.56 20.13
N GLU A 394 -79.45 20.01 20.87
CA GLU A 394 -80.89 20.22 20.63
C GLU A 394 -81.45 21.53 21.22
N GLY A 395 -80.61 22.38 21.81
CA GLY A 395 -81.00 23.68 22.38
C GLY A 395 -81.61 23.63 23.78
N ARG A 396 -81.58 22.48 24.47
CA ARG A 396 -82.00 22.39 25.89
C ARG A 396 -80.85 22.78 26.84
N PRO A 397 -81.13 23.44 27.98
CA PRO A 397 -80.09 23.73 28.98
C PRO A 397 -79.76 22.49 29.81
N VAL A 398 -78.47 22.25 30.02
CA VAL A 398 -77.90 21.20 30.89
C VAL A 398 -77.27 21.87 32.10
N ALA A 399 -77.81 21.63 33.30
CA ALA A 399 -77.24 22.17 34.53
C ALA A 399 -75.92 21.46 34.85
N VAL A 400 -74.84 22.22 34.97
CA VAL A 400 -73.50 21.68 35.17
C VAL A 400 -72.81 22.31 36.37
N GLU A 401 -72.02 21.50 37.05
CA GLU A 401 -70.91 21.98 37.87
C GLU A 401 -69.62 21.68 37.10
N TYR A 402 -68.77 22.69 36.90
CA TYR A 402 -67.51 22.51 36.18
C TYR A 402 -66.34 23.16 36.89
N SER A 403 -65.16 22.64 36.60
CA SER A 403 -63.90 23.26 36.94
C SER A 403 -63.08 23.45 35.67
N ALA A 404 -62.53 24.65 35.48
CA ALA A 404 -61.65 24.96 34.38
C ALA A 404 -60.23 25.16 34.93
N TYR A 405 -59.27 24.38 34.40
CA TYR A 405 -57.88 24.43 34.80
C TYR A 405 -57.00 24.81 33.61
N PRO A 406 -56.11 25.81 33.73
CA PRO A 406 -55.19 26.18 32.67
C PRO A 406 -54.16 25.06 32.46
N ILE A 407 -53.79 24.82 31.21
CA ILE A 407 -52.68 23.94 30.85
C ILE A 407 -51.71 24.74 30.00
N ALA A 408 -50.44 24.76 30.44
CA ALA A 408 -49.35 25.38 29.72
C ALA A 408 -48.15 24.43 29.67
N ASP A 409 -47.67 24.16 28.47
CA ASP A 409 -46.39 23.53 28.16
C ASP A 409 -45.61 24.46 27.21
N LYS A 410 -44.34 24.17 26.93
CA LYS A 410 -43.45 25.02 26.12
C LYS A 410 -44.05 25.45 24.78
N ASP A 411 -44.85 24.59 24.15
CA ASP A 411 -45.45 24.81 22.83
C ASP A 411 -46.99 24.88 22.85
N TYR A 412 -47.64 24.67 24.00
CA TYR A 412 -49.09 24.58 24.12
C TYR A 412 -49.62 25.41 25.29
N SER A 413 -50.55 26.32 25.01
CA SER A 413 -51.31 27.04 26.04
C SER A 413 -52.79 26.77 25.81
N GLY A 414 -53.54 26.52 26.88
CA GLY A 414 -54.94 26.13 26.80
C GLY A 414 -55.59 25.96 28.17
N ALA A 415 -56.73 25.27 28.20
CA ALA A 415 -57.37 24.85 29.45
C ALA A 415 -58.06 23.49 29.30
N VAL A 416 -58.19 22.77 30.41
CA VAL A 416 -59.03 21.58 30.51
C VAL A 416 -60.20 21.87 31.42
N VAL A 417 -61.39 21.54 30.94
CA VAL A 417 -62.64 21.69 31.67
C VAL A 417 -63.16 20.30 32.01
N VAL A 418 -63.44 20.10 33.30
CA VAL A 418 -64.10 18.91 33.82
C VAL A 418 -65.45 19.34 34.34
N PHE A 419 -66.53 18.72 33.86
CA PHE A 419 -67.88 19.06 34.25
C PHE A 419 -68.72 17.83 34.56
N ARG A 420 -69.71 18.00 35.43
CA ARG A 420 -70.69 16.99 35.79
C ARG A 420 -72.09 17.55 35.64
N GLU A 421 -72.97 16.79 35.02
CA GLU A 421 -74.40 17.09 34.97
C GLU A 421 -75.02 16.98 36.37
N GLN A 422 -75.71 18.02 36.81
CA GLN A 422 -76.50 17.97 38.04
C GLN A 422 -77.88 17.38 37.72
N LYS A 423 -78.06 16.10 38.06
CA LYS A 423 -79.38 15.46 38.03
C LYS A 423 -80.20 15.96 39.22
N LYS A 424 -81.39 16.50 38.92
CA LYS A 424 -82.36 16.96 39.92
C LYS A 424 -82.90 15.83 40.79
#